data_AF-A0A847L1X7-F1
#
_entry.id   AF-A0A847L1X7-F1
#
_cell.length_a   1.000
_cell.length_b   1.000
_cell.length_c   1.000
_cell.angle_alpha   90.00
_cell.angle_beta   90.00
_cell.angle_gamma   90.00
#
_symmetry.space_group_name_H-M   'P 1'
#
loop_
_entity.id
_entity.type
_entity.pdbx_description
1 polymer ?
#
loop_
_entity_poly.entity_id
_entity_poly.type
_entity_poly.pdbx_seq_one_letter_code
_entity_poly.pdbx_strand_id
1 'polypeptide(L)'
;MIQLEICADSLQSALVAQQAGATRIELCDNLTEGGTTPSPGTISLARQNLTIELYVLIRPRPGHFVYSDKEIEIMINDIHFCGKNKCDGVVFGILTPNGNVDKEKNTRLLSIAHQYNMKTTFHRAFDRCKDLPLSLEDVIDLGFDRILTSGGYPTAPQGANMIKNLIVKAGQRIIIMP
;
A
#
# COMPACT_ATOMS: atom_id res chain seq x y z
N MET A 1 -21.66 1.74 3.79
CA MET A 1 -21.34 2.17 2.42
C MET A 1 -20.03 1.51 2.03
N ILE A 2 -19.91 0.95 0.82
CA ILE A 2 -18.66 0.31 0.37
C ILE A 2 -17.64 1.43 0.09
N GLN A 3 -16.42 1.31 0.61
CA GLN A 3 -15.32 2.19 0.24
C GLN A 3 -14.70 1.66 -1.07
N LEU A 4 -14.59 2.53 -2.07
CA LEU A 4 -13.94 2.23 -3.34
C LEU A 4 -12.62 3.01 -3.42
N GLU A 5 -11.54 2.27 -3.62
CA GLU A 5 -10.21 2.79 -3.91
C GLU A 5 -9.88 2.55 -5.38
N ILE A 6 -9.24 3.54 -6.03
CA ILE A 6 -8.78 3.45 -7.42
C ILE A 6 -7.28 3.73 -7.45
N CYS A 7 -6.47 2.84 -8.05
CA CYS A 7 -5.08 3.21 -8.38
C CYS A 7 -5.11 4.14 -9.59
N ALA A 8 -4.43 5.28 -9.48
CA ALA A 8 -4.32 6.26 -10.54
C ALA A 8 -2.84 6.49 -10.84
N ASP A 9 -2.46 6.37 -12.12
CA ASP A 9 -1.11 6.62 -12.63
C ASP A 9 -0.85 8.07 -13.05
N SER A 10 -1.85 8.94 -12.89
CA SER A 10 -1.73 10.34 -13.23
C SER A 10 -2.69 11.19 -12.41
N LEU A 11 -2.38 12.48 -12.30
CA LEU A 11 -3.29 13.45 -11.69
C LEU A 11 -4.65 13.47 -12.41
N GLN A 12 -4.65 13.39 -13.74
CA GLN A 12 -5.89 13.40 -14.51
C GLN A 12 -6.77 12.18 -14.17
N SER A 13 -6.18 10.98 -14.15
CA SER A 13 -6.88 9.75 -13.76
C SER A 13 -7.46 9.86 -12.35
N ALA A 14 -6.68 10.41 -11.40
CA ALA A 14 -7.12 10.60 -10.02
C ALA A 14 -8.31 11.57 -9.91
N LEU A 15 -8.30 12.67 -10.65
CA LEU A 15 -9.39 13.64 -10.67
C LEU A 15 -10.67 13.06 -11.30
N VAL A 16 -10.53 12.28 -12.37
CA VAL A 16 -11.66 11.58 -12.98
C VAL A 16 -12.26 10.56 -12.01
N ALA A 17 -11.42 9.78 -11.32
CA ALA A 17 -11.88 8.81 -10.32
C ALA A 17 -12.64 9.49 -9.17
N GLN A 18 -12.15 10.63 -8.67
CA GLN A 18 -12.87 11.42 -7.68
C GLN A 18 -14.24 11.89 -8.20
N GLN A 19 -14.30 12.44 -9.41
CA GLN A 19 -15.57 12.90 -10.02
C GLN A 19 -16.55 11.76 -10.23
N ALA A 20 -16.04 10.54 -10.47
CA ALA A 20 -16.83 9.32 -10.60
C ALA A 20 -17.28 8.71 -9.26
N GLY A 21 -16.89 9.30 -8.12
CA GLY A 21 -17.33 8.86 -6.79
C GLY A 21 -16.39 7.89 -6.07
N ALA A 22 -15.13 7.77 -6.50
CA ALA A 22 -14.13 7.07 -5.70
C ALA A 22 -14.00 7.73 -4.31
N THR A 23 -13.81 6.93 -3.28
CA THR A 23 -13.62 7.43 -1.90
C THR A 23 -12.16 7.62 -1.54
N ARG A 24 -11.25 6.97 -2.29
CA ARG A 24 -9.80 7.02 -2.08
C ARG A 24 -9.06 6.80 -3.39
N ILE A 25 -7.90 7.43 -3.53
CA ILE A 25 -6.92 7.18 -4.58
C ILE A 25 -5.70 6.51 -3.97
N GLU A 26 -5.21 5.45 -4.61
CA GLU A 26 -3.81 5.03 -4.50
C GLU A 26 -3.06 5.67 -5.68
N LEU A 27 -2.21 6.65 -5.40
CA LEU A 27 -1.43 7.32 -6.43
C LEU A 27 -0.15 6.53 -6.67
N CYS A 28 0.04 6.14 -7.92
CA CYS A 28 1.11 5.26 -8.39
C CYS A 28 1.74 5.87 -9.66
N ASP A 29 2.99 5.54 -9.99
CA ASP A 29 3.57 5.73 -11.34
C ASP A 29 3.87 4.34 -11.93
N ASN A 30 4.17 4.21 -13.23
CA ASN A 30 4.59 2.93 -13.84
C ASN A 30 3.65 1.74 -13.55
N LEU A 31 2.33 1.95 -13.69
CA LEU A 31 1.31 0.94 -13.38
C LEU A 31 1.48 -0.38 -14.14
N THR A 32 2.03 -0.35 -15.36
CA THR A 32 2.33 -1.56 -16.15
C THR A 32 3.30 -2.51 -15.46
N GLU A 33 4.15 -1.99 -14.56
CA GLU A 33 5.10 -2.75 -13.74
C GLU A 33 4.58 -3.02 -12.31
N GLY A 34 3.28 -2.81 -12.10
CA GLY A 34 2.62 -2.94 -10.80
C GLY A 34 2.83 -1.74 -9.87
N GLY A 35 3.27 -0.60 -10.40
CA GLY A 35 3.35 0.65 -9.65
C GLY A 35 4.73 0.95 -9.04
N THR A 36 5.14 2.21 -9.05
CA THR A 36 6.28 2.76 -8.28
C THR A 36 5.87 4.06 -7.58
N THR A 37 6.73 4.57 -6.68
CA THR A 37 6.52 5.89 -6.06
C THR A 37 6.37 6.98 -7.12
N PRO A 38 5.29 7.77 -7.12
CA PRO A 38 5.12 8.89 -8.05
C PRO A 38 6.11 10.03 -7.79
N SER A 39 6.30 10.88 -8.80
CA SER A 39 7.14 12.08 -8.62
C SER A 39 6.61 13.04 -7.52
N PRO A 40 7.50 13.79 -6.83
CA PRO A 40 7.10 14.80 -5.86
C PRO A 40 6.08 15.82 -6.39
N GLY A 41 6.25 16.25 -7.65
CA GLY A 41 5.32 17.21 -8.28
C GLY A 41 3.92 16.62 -8.48
N THR A 42 3.84 15.34 -8.87
CA THR A 42 2.57 14.63 -9.02
C THR A 42 1.84 14.54 -7.69
N ILE A 43 2.54 14.15 -6.62
CA ILE A 43 1.98 14.02 -5.26
C ILE A 43 1.47 15.37 -4.75
N SER A 44 2.28 16.44 -4.86
CA SER A 44 1.89 17.77 -4.39
C SER A 44 0.66 18.31 -5.13
N LEU A 45 0.61 18.17 -6.46
CA LEU A 45 -0.55 18.60 -7.23
C LEU A 45 -1.78 17.72 -6.97
N ALA A 46 -1.61 16.41 -6.81
CA ALA A 46 -2.71 15.51 -6.45
C ALA A 46 -3.32 15.93 -5.12
N ARG A 47 -2.50 16.19 -4.09
CA ARG A 47 -3.04 16.63 -2.80
C ARG A 47 -3.80 17.96 -2.90
N GLN A 48 -3.28 18.92 -3.67
CA GLN A 48 -3.90 20.23 -3.84
C GLN A 48 -5.28 20.16 -4.52
N ASN A 49 -5.50 19.17 -5.39
CA ASN A 49 -6.71 19.09 -6.22
C ASN A 49 -7.69 17.98 -5.80
N LEU A 50 -7.24 16.99 -5.03
CA LEU A 50 -8.10 15.95 -4.49
C LEU A 50 -8.68 16.37 -3.13
N THR A 51 -9.96 16.12 -2.94
CA THR A 51 -10.69 16.26 -1.67
C THR A 51 -10.97 14.91 -0.99
N ILE A 52 -10.86 13.80 -1.73
CA ILE A 52 -10.95 12.44 -1.20
C ILE A 52 -9.61 11.99 -0.60
N GLU A 53 -9.61 10.81 0.04
CA GLU A 53 -8.39 10.24 0.63
C GLU A 53 -7.32 10.01 -0.45
N LEU A 54 -6.10 10.48 -0.20
CA LEU A 54 -4.94 10.30 -1.07
C LEU A 54 -3.89 9.44 -0.38
N TYR A 55 -3.71 8.23 -0.89
CA TYR A 55 -2.67 7.31 -0.47
C TYR A 55 -1.61 7.26 -1.56
N VAL A 56 -0.34 7.23 -1.16
CA VAL A 56 0.77 7.19 -2.11
C VAL A 56 1.48 5.85 -2.02
N LEU A 57 1.68 5.19 -3.16
CA LEU A 57 2.52 4.01 -3.23
C LEU A 57 3.97 4.39 -2.93
N ILE A 58 4.60 3.70 -1.99
CA ILE A 58 6.01 3.84 -1.65
C ILE A 58 6.71 2.56 -2.12
N ARG A 59 7.26 2.61 -3.33
CA ARG A 59 7.93 1.50 -4.00
C ARG A 59 9.03 2.03 -4.93
N PRO A 60 10.31 1.95 -4.55
CA PRO A 60 11.38 2.67 -5.24
C PRO A 60 11.74 2.08 -6.62
N ARG A 61 11.35 0.83 -6.89
CA ARG A 61 11.57 0.15 -8.18
C ARG A 61 10.59 -1.01 -8.40
N PRO A 62 10.38 -1.43 -9.65
CA PRO A 62 9.63 -2.65 -9.96
C PRO A 62 10.39 -3.93 -9.59
N GLY A 63 9.75 -5.07 -9.84
CA GLY A 63 10.28 -6.40 -9.49
C GLY A 63 9.97 -6.80 -8.04
N HIS A 64 10.96 -7.38 -7.36
CA HIS A 64 10.81 -7.97 -6.02
C HIS A 64 10.75 -6.93 -4.88
N PHE A 65 10.25 -7.39 -3.73
CA PHE A 65 10.00 -6.59 -2.51
C PHE A 65 11.08 -6.76 -1.43
N VAL A 66 12.21 -7.38 -1.80
CA VAL A 66 13.43 -7.39 -0.99
C VAL A 66 14.24 -6.14 -1.35
N TYR A 67 14.48 -5.27 -0.37
CA TYR A 67 15.16 -3.99 -0.57
C TYR A 67 16.45 -3.91 0.26
N SER A 68 17.47 -3.29 -0.31
CA SER A 68 18.71 -2.90 0.39
C SER A 68 18.45 -1.77 1.38
N ASP A 69 19.38 -1.52 2.30
CA ASP A 69 19.24 -0.43 3.28
C ASP A 69 19.18 0.95 2.61
N LYS A 70 19.87 1.14 1.49
CA LYS A 70 19.80 2.39 0.71
C LYS A 70 18.45 2.58 0.04
N GLU A 71 17.82 1.52 -0.43
CA GLU A 71 16.45 1.59 -0.95
C GLU A 71 15.45 1.89 0.17
N ILE A 72 15.65 1.35 1.38
CA ILE A 72 14.84 1.71 2.54
C ILE A 72 15.04 3.19 2.93
N GLU A 73 16.26 3.73 2.86
CA GLU A 73 16.50 5.17 3.08
C GLU A 73 15.75 6.05 2.07
N ILE A 74 15.67 5.63 0.80
CA ILE A 74 14.86 6.32 -0.23
C ILE A 74 13.38 6.30 0.19
N MET A 75 12.85 5.13 0.52
CA MET A 75 11.44 4.99 0.94
C MET A 75 11.11 5.83 2.17
N ILE A 76 12.03 5.94 3.14
CA ILE A 76 11.86 6.80 4.32
C ILE A 76 11.72 8.28 3.90
N ASN A 77 12.55 8.75 2.98
CA ASN A 77 12.46 10.13 2.47
C ASN A 77 11.14 10.38 1.74
N ASP A 78 10.68 9.41 0.95
CA ASP A 78 9.39 9.50 0.25
C ASP A 78 8.21 9.56 1.24
N ILE A 79 8.24 8.77 2.32
CA ILE A 79 7.21 8.83 3.37
C ILE A 79 7.24 10.20 4.08
N HIS A 80 8.42 10.73 4.41
CA HIS A 80 8.50 12.08 4.97
C HIS A 80 7.96 13.14 4.01
N PHE A 81 8.19 13.01 2.71
CA PHE A 81 7.64 13.91 1.71
C PHE A 81 6.11 13.84 1.69
N CYS A 82 5.53 12.63 1.68
CA CYS A 82 4.08 12.41 1.72
C CYS A 82 3.46 13.03 2.98
N GLY A 83 4.07 12.81 4.15
CA GLY A 83 3.64 13.37 5.42
C GLY A 83 3.69 14.91 5.44
N LYS A 84 4.79 15.51 4.97
CA LYS A 84 4.91 16.98 4.84
C LYS A 84 3.91 17.58 3.85
N ASN A 85 3.54 16.81 2.82
CA ASN A 85 2.50 17.17 1.86
C ASN A 85 1.08 16.80 2.32
N LYS A 86 0.88 16.32 3.55
CA LYS A 86 -0.45 15.98 4.10
C LYS A 86 -1.20 14.92 3.29
N CYS A 87 -0.50 13.91 2.79
CA CYS A 87 -1.16 12.70 2.28
C CYS A 87 -1.89 11.99 3.42
N ASP A 88 -3.00 11.31 3.12
CA ASP A 88 -3.80 10.63 4.15
C ASP A 88 -3.22 9.25 4.50
N GLY A 89 -2.46 8.67 3.58
CA GLY A 89 -1.85 7.37 3.78
C GLY A 89 -0.70 7.06 2.82
N VAL A 90 -0.02 5.96 3.13
CA VAL A 90 1.05 5.39 2.31
C VAL A 90 0.88 3.89 2.18
N VAL A 91 1.33 3.35 1.05
CA VAL A 91 1.16 1.94 0.68
C VAL A 91 2.53 1.33 0.42
N PHE A 92 2.90 0.27 1.12
CA PHE A 92 4.20 -0.40 0.94
C PHE A 92 4.15 -1.84 1.47
N GLY A 93 5.23 -2.60 1.33
CA GLY A 93 5.35 -3.91 1.97
C GLY A 93 6.69 -4.55 1.66
N ILE A 94 7.45 -4.85 2.71
CA ILE A 94 8.82 -5.37 2.56
C ILE A 94 8.86 -6.85 2.90
N LEU A 95 9.55 -7.62 2.07
CA LEU A 95 9.75 -9.05 2.29
C LEU A 95 11.23 -9.37 2.48
N THR A 96 11.47 -10.46 3.18
CA THR A 96 12.77 -11.14 3.26
C THR A 96 12.99 -12.00 2.01
N PRO A 97 14.24 -12.38 1.68
CA PRO A 97 14.52 -13.32 0.57
C PRO A 97 13.80 -14.67 0.66
N ASN A 98 13.39 -15.07 1.88
CA ASN A 98 12.68 -16.32 2.14
C ASN A 98 11.16 -16.22 1.91
N GLY A 99 10.67 -15.06 1.48
CA GLY A 99 9.24 -14.84 1.25
C GLY A 99 8.43 -14.62 2.53
N ASN A 100 9.07 -14.22 3.62
CA ASN A 100 8.38 -13.79 4.85
C ASN A 100 8.35 -12.27 4.94
N VAL A 101 7.42 -11.71 5.72
CA VAL A 101 7.36 -10.27 6.02
C VAL A 101 8.64 -9.83 6.74
N ASP A 102 9.30 -8.79 6.23
CA ASP A 102 10.49 -8.21 6.87
C ASP A 102 10.06 -7.27 8.00
N LYS A 103 9.94 -7.81 9.22
CA LYS A 103 9.42 -7.07 10.37
C LYS A 103 10.24 -5.82 10.69
N GLU A 104 11.57 -5.91 10.60
CA GLU A 104 12.46 -4.81 10.94
C GLU A 104 12.27 -3.63 9.97
N LYS A 105 12.34 -3.89 8.65
CA LYS A 105 12.22 -2.82 7.66
C LYS A 105 10.81 -2.23 7.61
N ASN A 106 9.77 -3.04 7.74
CA ASN A 106 8.41 -2.52 7.81
C ASN A 106 8.21 -1.65 9.07
N THR A 107 8.74 -2.05 10.24
CA THR A 107 8.66 -1.25 11.47
C THR A 107 9.28 0.14 11.29
N ARG A 108 10.43 0.22 10.61
CA ARG A 108 11.09 1.51 10.32
C ARG A 108 10.18 2.41 9.49
N LEU A 109 9.58 1.92 8.41
CA LEU A 109 8.70 2.72 7.54
C LEU A 109 7.40 3.12 8.26
N LEU A 110 6.77 2.18 8.97
CA LEU A 110 5.58 2.42 9.78
C LEU A 110 5.80 3.52 10.82
N SER A 111 6.94 3.51 11.51
CA SER A 111 7.26 4.51 12.52
C SER A 111 7.21 5.94 11.96
N ILE A 112 7.68 6.14 10.73
CA ILE A 112 7.66 7.44 10.06
C ILE A 112 6.25 7.79 9.60
N ALA A 113 5.51 6.84 9.02
CA ALA A 113 4.12 7.07 8.61
C ALA A 113 3.24 7.50 9.80
N HIS A 114 3.38 6.82 10.94
CA HIS A 114 2.64 7.12 12.17
C HIS A 114 3.00 8.47 12.77
N GLN A 115 4.25 8.95 12.65
CA GLN A 115 4.62 10.31 13.08
C GLN A 115 3.80 11.40 12.39
N TYR A 116 3.34 11.16 11.16
CA TYR A 116 2.48 12.07 10.41
C TYR A 116 0.99 11.72 10.50
N ASN A 117 0.61 10.75 11.35
CA ASN A 117 -0.74 10.19 11.43
C ASN A 117 -1.27 9.64 10.09
N MET A 118 -0.38 9.23 9.19
CA MET A 118 -0.76 8.60 7.93
C MET A 118 -1.19 7.16 8.16
N LYS A 119 -2.25 6.75 7.48
CA LYS A 119 -2.71 5.37 7.42
C LYS A 119 -1.83 4.53 6.52
N THR A 120 -1.75 3.22 6.79
CA THR A 120 -0.81 2.33 6.11
C THR A 120 -1.52 1.11 5.51
N THR A 121 -1.15 0.77 4.28
CA THR A 121 -1.62 -0.44 3.59
C THR A 121 -0.43 -1.32 3.24
N PHE A 122 -0.47 -2.60 3.63
CA PHE A 122 0.46 -3.60 3.15
C PHE A 122 0.03 -4.06 1.76
N HIS A 123 0.79 -3.70 0.73
CA HIS A 123 0.38 -3.93 -0.67
C HIS A 123 0.54 -5.39 -1.13
N ARG A 124 0.39 -5.63 -2.44
CA ARG A 124 0.46 -6.97 -3.07
C ARG A 124 1.80 -7.72 -2.95
N ALA A 125 2.82 -7.19 -2.28
CA ALA A 125 3.87 -8.03 -1.73
C ALA A 125 3.31 -9.17 -0.87
N PHE A 126 2.15 -8.95 -0.22
CA PHE A 126 1.47 -9.97 0.55
C PHE A 126 1.21 -11.23 -0.29
N ASP A 127 0.78 -11.07 -1.54
CA ASP A 127 0.53 -12.20 -2.47
C ASP A 127 1.80 -12.97 -2.86
N ARG A 128 2.98 -12.46 -2.50
CA ARG A 128 4.28 -13.12 -2.71
C ARG A 128 4.83 -13.76 -1.44
N CYS A 129 4.11 -13.65 -0.32
CA CYS A 129 4.48 -14.34 0.90
C CYS A 129 4.35 -15.86 0.74
N LYS A 130 5.25 -16.59 1.37
CA LYS A 130 5.27 -18.06 1.37
C LYS A 130 4.04 -18.66 2.05
N ASP A 131 3.56 -18.03 3.12
CA ASP A 131 2.41 -18.45 3.91
C ASP A 131 1.54 -17.21 4.25
N LEU A 132 0.40 -17.06 3.56
CA LEU A 132 -0.49 -15.91 3.73
C LEU A 132 -1.13 -15.88 5.13
N PRO A 133 -1.69 -16.99 5.67
CA PRO A 133 -2.22 -16.99 7.04
C PRO A 133 -1.23 -16.62 8.12
N LEU A 134 0.05 -16.99 8.01
CA LEU A 134 1.09 -16.57 8.95
C LEU A 134 1.48 -15.11 8.73
N SER A 135 1.67 -14.71 7.48
CA SER A 135 2.00 -13.32 7.12
C SER A 135 0.92 -12.33 7.54
N LEU A 136 -0.35 -12.75 7.55
CA LEU A 136 -1.46 -11.95 8.07
C LEU A 136 -1.22 -11.54 9.52
N GLU A 137 -0.82 -12.49 10.38
CA GLU A 137 -0.56 -12.21 11.80
C GLU A 137 0.64 -11.27 11.95
N ASP A 138 1.70 -11.47 11.16
CA ASP A 138 2.85 -10.57 11.16
C ASP A 138 2.47 -9.13 10.78
N VAL A 139 1.62 -8.95 9.76
CA VAL A 139 1.18 -7.62 9.31
C VAL A 139 0.24 -6.97 10.34
N ILE A 140 -0.61 -7.75 11.01
CA ILE A 140 -1.45 -7.27 12.13
C ILE A 140 -0.58 -6.81 13.30
N ASP A 141 0.39 -7.63 13.72
CA ASP A 141 1.27 -7.33 14.85
C ASP A 141 2.12 -6.08 14.60
N LEU A 142 2.50 -5.83 13.35
CA LEU A 142 3.20 -4.61 12.94
C LEU A 142 2.30 -3.35 13.01
N GLY A 143 0.98 -3.52 12.97
CA GLY A 143 0.02 -2.42 13.10
C GLY A 143 -0.35 -1.73 11.78
N PHE A 144 -0.31 -2.44 10.65
CA PHE A 144 -0.89 -1.92 9.40
C PHE A 144 -2.41 -1.79 9.51
N ASP A 145 -2.99 -0.79 8.83
CA ASP A 145 -4.45 -0.62 8.81
C ASP A 145 -5.13 -1.55 7.80
N ARG A 146 -4.45 -1.89 6.70
CA ARG A 146 -5.03 -2.67 5.58
C ARG A 146 -4.02 -3.61 4.92
N ILE A 147 -4.54 -4.64 4.25
CA ILE A 147 -3.79 -5.49 3.31
C ILE A 147 -4.50 -5.47 1.95
N LEU A 148 -3.77 -5.16 0.88
CA LEU A 148 -4.22 -5.34 -0.50
C LEU A 148 -3.77 -6.72 -1.01
N THR A 149 -4.73 -7.58 -1.39
CA THR A 149 -4.41 -8.97 -1.75
C THR A 149 -5.39 -9.57 -2.75
N SER A 150 -4.82 -10.32 -3.69
CA SER A 150 -5.55 -11.22 -4.59
C SER A 150 -5.66 -12.65 -4.05
N GLY A 151 -5.38 -12.85 -2.76
CA GLY A 151 -5.34 -14.16 -2.10
C GLY A 151 -4.17 -15.04 -2.53
N GLY A 152 -3.08 -14.48 -3.08
CA GLY A 152 -1.97 -15.24 -3.65
C GLY A 152 -2.23 -15.81 -5.05
N TYR A 153 -3.27 -15.34 -5.75
CA TYR A 153 -3.63 -15.78 -7.10
C TYR A 153 -3.38 -14.67 -8.14
N PRO A 154 -3.42 -14.96 -9.45
CA PRO A 154 -3.28 -13.91 -10.46
C PRO A 154 -4.33 -12.80 -10.33
N THR A 155 -5.56 -13.14 -9.96
CA THR A 155 -6.68 -12.20 -9.79
C THR A 155 -7.48 -12.48 -8.51
N ALA A 156 -8.08 -11.45 -7.94
CA ALA A 156 -8.89 -11.57 -6.71
C ALA A 156 -10.09 -12.55 -6.84
N PRO A 157 -10.83 -12.59 -7.97
CA PRO A 157 -11.89 -13.60 -8.15
C PRO A 157 -11.37 -15.04 -8.07
N GLN A 158 -10.16 -15.32 -8.58
CA GLN A 158 -9.55 -16.65 -8.48
C GLN A 158 -9.12 -16.96 -7.04
N GLY A 159 -8.67 -15.96 -6.29
CA GLY A 159 -8.29 -16.09 -4.88
C GLY A 159 -9.43 -15.89 -3.89
N ALA A 160 -10.69 -15.77 -4.33
CA ALA A 160 -11.81 -15.38 -3.48
C ALA A 160 -11.98 -16.26 -2.23
N ASN A 161 -11.73 -17.56 -2.33
CA ASN A 161 -11.78 -18.47 -1.18
C ASN A 161 -10.67 -18.17 -0.16
N MET A 162 -9.44 -17.89 -0.62
CA MET A 162 -8.34 -17.51 0.27
C MET A 162 -8.62 -16.14 0.91
N ILE A 163 -9.08 -15.17 0.13
CA ILE A 163 -9.47 -13.83 0.64
C ILE A 163 -10.54 -13.96 1.72
N LYS A 164 -11.57 -14.78 1.50
CA LYS A 164 -12.61 -15.05 2.50
C LYS A 164 -12.03 -15.63 3.79
N ASN A 165 -11.10 -16.58 3.68
CA ASN A 165 -10.44 -17.16 4.86
C ASN A 165 -9.59 -16.12 5.60
N LEU A 166 -8.87 -15.24 4.88
CA LEU A 166 -8.11 -14.15 5.46
C LEU A 166 -9.00 -13.15 6.18
N ILE A 167 -10.17 -12.79 5.60
CA ILE A 167 -11.16 -11.91 6.25
C ILE A 167 -11.65 -12.53 7.56
N VAL A 168 -12.02 -13.82 7.55
CA VAL A 168 -12.49 -14.52 8.75
C VAL A 168 -11.39 -14.54 9.82
N LYS A 169 -10.15 -14.84 9.42
CA LYS A 169 -9.01 -14.89 10.35
C LYS A 169 -8.66 -13.50 10.90
N ALA A 170 -8.67 -12.47 10.06
CA ALA A 170 -8.38 -11.08 10.45
C ALA A 170 -9.40 -10.56 11.46
N GLY A 171 -10.68 -10.89 11.29
CA GLY A 171 -11.76 -10.32 12.09
C GLY A 171 -11.83 -8.81 11.93
N GLN A 172 -11.82 -8.06 13.04
CA GLN A 172 -11.81 -6.59 13.03
C GLN A 172 -10.41 -5.98 13.21
N ARG A 173 -9.36 -6.81 13.25
CA ARG A 173 -7.99 -6.37 13.58
C ARG A 173 -7.31 -5.61 12.46
N ILE A 174 -7.68 -5.91 11.20
CA ILE A 174 -7.15 -5.28 10.00
C ILE A 174 -8.17 -5.40 8.86
N ILE A 175 -8.17 -4.46 7.92
CA ILE A 175 -9.02 -4.53 6.73
C ILE A 175 -8.32 -5.35 5.64
N ILE A 176 -9.02 -6.35 5.09
CA ILE A 176 -8.58 -7.07 3.88
C ILE A 176 -9.27 -6.43 2.67
N MET A 177 -8.46 -5.88 1.76
CA MET A 177 -8.89 -5.22 0.53
C MET A 177 -8.59 -6.15 -0.66
N PRO A 178 -9.62 -6.73 -1.29
CA PRO A 178 -9.47 -7.60 -2.46
C PRO A 178 -9.12 -6.83 -3.74
#